data_AF-A0A5C7LQQ8-F1
#
_entry.id   AF-A0A5C7LQQ8-F1
#
_cell.length_a   1.000
_cell.length_b   1.000
_cell.length_c   1.000
_cell.angle_alpha   90.00
_cell.angle_beta   90.00
_cell.angle_gamma   90.00
#
_symmetry.space_group_name_H-M   'P 1'
#
loop_
_entity.id
_entity.type
_entity.pdbx_description
1 polymer ?
#
loop_
_entity_poly.entity_id
_entity_poly.type
_entity_poly.pdbx_seq_one_letter_code
_entity_poly.pdbx_strand_id
1 'polypeptide(L)'
;MMSDKLDDLRKKMNEAKIKQEVRWLVEKLSQTLWEELERINPSDEDRDKAVEIFSKVSKGHDFKEDESDTIWVQAKAGALIVGDYVRVKKDAFSHQPATAHNGREGRIVALRYGDIYVKYNDFAPTTGMNSVRHTAESLEKRVQ
;
A
#
# COMPACT_ATOMS: atom_id res chain seq x y z
N MET A 1 25.18 -23.01 -8.14
CA MET A 1 24.69 -22.23 -6.99
C MET A 1 23.26 -21.72 -7.21
N MET A 2 22.97 -20.94 -8.26
CA MET A 2 21.59 -20.47 -8.51
C MET A 2 20.64 -21.57 -8.99
N SER A 3 21.12 -22.48 -9.86
CA SER A 3 20.35 -23.67 -10.27
C SER A 3 19.93 -24.50 -9.06
N ASP A 4 20.84 -24.71 -8.11
CA ASP A 4 20.62 -25.53 -6.92
C ASP A 4 19.55 -24.92 -5.99
N LYS A 5 19.58 -23.59 -5.80
CA LYS A 5 18.56 -22.86 -5.02
C LYS A 5 17.17 -22.96 -5.66
N LEU A 6 17.10 -22.91 -6.99
CA LEU A 6 15.84 -22.93 -7.73
C LEU A 6 15.22 -24.34 -7.75
N ASP A 7 16.05 -25.37 -7.83
CA ASP A 7 15.62 -26.77 -7.72
C ASP A 7 15.14 -27.12 -6.30
N ASP A 8 15.80 -26.60 -5.25
CA ASP A 8 15.32 -26.74 -3.86
C ASP A 8 13.97 -26.02 -3.65
N LEU A 9 13.83 -24.79 -4.16
CA LEU A 9 12.56 -24.06 -4.12
C LEU A 9 11.44 -24.83 -4.84
N ARG A 10 11.73 -25.37 -6.03
CA ARG A 10 10.81 -26.21 -6.81
C ARG A 10 10.33 -27.42 -6.03
N LYS A 11 11.23 -28.09 -5.30
CA LYS A 11 10.91 -29.23 -4.46
C LYS A 11 9.97 -28.83 -3.32
N LYS A 12 10.30 -27.76 -2.58
CA LYS A 12 9.46 -27.22 -1.49
C LYS A 12 8.06 -26.85 -1.97
N MET A 13 7.94 -26.21 -3.14
CA MET A 13 6.63 -25.85 -3.70
C MET A 13 5.80 -27.07 -4.12
N ASN A 14 6.44 -28.14 -4.60
CA ASN A 14 5.77 -29.40 -4.93
C ASN A 14 5.25 -30.12 -3.68
N GLU A 15 6.08 -30.18 -2.62
CA GLU A 15 5.70 -30.76 -1.33
C GLU A 15 4.51 -30.01 -0.71
N ALA A 16 4.50 -28.68 -0.82
CA ALA A 16 3.42 -27.82 -0.37
C ALA A 16 2.18 -27.84 -1.29
N LYS A 17 2.20 -28.60 -2.40
CA LYS A 17 1.10 -28.71 -3.38
C LYS A 17 0.60 -27.35 -3.89
N ILE A 18 1.52 -26.41 -4.13
CA ILE A 18 1.18 -25.08 -4.66
C ILE A 18 0.69 -25.19 -6.10
N LYS A 19 -0.35 -24.41 -6.45
CA LYS A 19 -0.88 -24.33 -7.82
C LYS A 19 0.21 -23.94 -8.82
N GLN A 20 0.18 -24.52 -10.01
CA GLN A 20 1.24 -24.34 -11.02
C GLN A 20 1.43 -22.88 -11.44
N GLU A 21 0.34 -22.11 -11.52
CA GLU A 21 0.37 -20.70 -11.89
C GLU A 21 1.09 -19.86 -10.81
N VAL A 22 0.80 -20.15 -9.54
CA VAL A 22 1.46 -19.48 -8.40
C VAL A 22 2.94 -19.88 -8.34
N ARG A 23 3.24 -21.16 -8.58
CA ARG A 23 4.60 -21.69 -8.65
C ARG A 23 5.43 -20.95 -9.70
N TRP A 24 4.89 -20.80 -10.91
CA TRP A 24 5.56 -20.08 -12.00
C TRP A 24 5.89 -18.63 -11.64
N LEU A 25 4.95 -17.91 -11.00
CA LEU A 25 5.18 -16.55 -10.53
C LEU A 25 6.30 -16.47 -9.49
N VAL A 26 6.27 -17.37 -8.50
CA VAL A 26 7.28 -17.40 -7.42
C VAL A 26 8.67 -17.74 -7.97
N GLU A 27 8.78 -18.70 -8.92
CA GLU A 27 10.05 -19.03 -9.57
C GLU A 27 10.64 -17.82 -10.30
N LYS A 28 9.82 -17.13 -11.11
CA LYS A 28 10.26 -15.98 -11.91
C LYS A 28 10.71 -14.80 -11.03
N LEU A 29 9.96 -14.52 -9.96
CA LEU A 29 10.31 -13.48 -8.99
C LEU A 29 11.60 -13.83 -8.24
N SER A 30 11.74 -15.08 -7.79
CA SER A 30 12.90 -15.53 -7.02
C SER A 30 14.18 -15.48 -7.84
N GLN A 31 14.12 -15.88 -9.11
CA GLN A 31 15.28 -15.83 -10.01
C GLN A 31 15.82 -14.40 -10.14
N THR A 32 14.95 -13.46 -10.49
CA THR A 32 15.31 -12.05 -10.67
C THR A 32 15.83 -11.44 -9.36
N LEU A 33 15.16 -11.75 -8.24
CA LEU A 33 15.54 -11.23 -6.94
C LEU A 33 16.90 -11.75 -6.47
N TRP A 34 17.20 -13.03 -6.65
CA TRP A 34 18.47 -13.61 -6.22
C TRP A 34 19.65 -13.09 -7.04
N GLU A 35 19.49 -12.90 -8.35
CA GLU A 35 20.51 -12.27 -9.21
C GLU A 35 20.87 -10.86 -8.69
N GLU A 36 19.86 -10.07 -8.33
CA GLU A 36 20.05 -8.71 -7.84
C GLU A 36 20.60 -8.64 -6.40
N LEU A 37 20.17 -9.56 -5.52
CA LEU A 37 20.67 -9.63 -4.16
C LEU A 37 22.14 -10.07 -4.11
N GLU A 38 22.56 -10.97 -4.99
CA GLU A 38 23.99 -11.35 -5.11
C GLU A 38 24.83 -10.18 -5.62
N ARG A 39 24.27 -9.32 -6.49
CA ARG A 39 24.95 -8.12 -7.01
C ARG A 39 25.12 -7.01 -5.98
N ILE A 40 24.06 -6.71 -5.23
CA ILE A 40 24.02 -5.56 -4.30
C ILE A 40 24.54 -5.96 -2.91
N ASN A 41 24.42 -7.24 -2.56
CA ASN A 41 24.76 -7.82 -1.25
C ASN A 41 24.30 -6.96 -0.05
N PRO A 42 22.99 -6.67 0.06
CA PRO A 42 22.45 -5.85 1.13
C PRO A 42 22.55 -6.54 2.50
N SER A 43 22.49 -5.75 3.58
CA SER A 43 22.39 -6.26 4.95
C SER A 43 21.10 -7.05 5.15
N ASP A 44 21.05 -7.91 6.17
CA ASP A 44 19.83 -8.68 6.46
C ASP A 44 18.66 -7.77 6.88
N GLU A 45 18.93 -6.66 7.56
CA GLU A 45 17.91 -5.65 7.91
C GLU A 45 17.29 -5.01 6.66
N ASP A 46 18.12 -4.67 5.67
CA ASP A 46 17.63 -4.11 4.40
C ASP A 46 16.84 -5.13 3.58
N ARG A 47 17.21 -6.42 3.66
CA ARG A 47 16.44 -7.51 3.01
C ARG A 47 15.05 -7.64 3.61
N ASP A 48 14.95 -7.64 4.94
CA ASP A 48 13.67 -7.75 5.64
C ASP A 48 12.77 -6.55 5.32
N LYS A 49 13.33 -5.33 5.38
CA LYS A 49 12.61 -4.10 4.98
C LYS A 49 12.15 -4.15 3.52
N ALA A 50 12.99 -4.62 2.61
CA ALA A 50 12.63 -4.73 1.19
C ALA A 50 11.48 -5.72 0.97
N VAL A 51 11.49 -6.88 1.64
CA VAL A 51 10.40 -7.86 1.56
C VAL A 51 9.10 -7.31 2.13
N GLU A 52 9.17 -6.58 3.25
CA GLU A 52 8.01 -5.93 3.85
C GLU A 52 7.39 -4.91 2.91
N ILE A 53 8.20 -3.99 2.37
CA ILE A 53 7.75 -2.96 1.43
C ILE A 53 7.19 -3.62 0.16
N PHE A 54 7.86 -4.62 -0.40
CA PHE A 54 7.37 -5.36 -1.57
C PHE A 54 6.01 -6.03 -1.31
N SER A 55 5.82 -6.66 -0.15
CA SER A 55 4.56 -7.29 0.24
C SER A 55 3.41 -6.26 0.34
N LYS A 56 3.70 -5.05 0.84
CA LYS A 56 2.72 -3.95 0.86
C LYS A 56 2.42 -3.45 -0.55
N VAL A 57 3.45 -3.11 -1.34
CA VAL A 57 3.30 -2.56 -2.70
C VAL A 57 2.61 -3.54 -3.65
N SER A 58 2.95 -4.82 -3.58
CA SER A 58 2.33 -5.87 -4.41
C SER A 58 0.84 -6.06 -4.14
N LYS A 59 0.36 -5.71 -2.93
CA LYS A 59 -1.06 -5.69 -2.55
C LYS A 59 -1.73 -4.35 -2.85
N GLY A 60 -1.00 -3.38 -3.40
CA GLY A 60 -1.50 -2.02 -3.60
C GLY A 60 -1.64 -1.23 -2.30
N HIS A 61 -0.94 -1.65 -1.23
CA HIS A 61 -0.89 -0.91 0.03
C HIS A 61 0.19 0.18 -0.01
N ASP A 62 -0.05 1.28 0.68
CA ASP A 62 0.98 2.30 0.92
C ASP A 62 2.00 1.83 1.97
N PHE A 63 3.25 2.27 1.85
CA PHE A 63 4.37 1.85 2.70
C PHE A 63 4.97 3.00 3.54
N LYS A 64 4.40 4.21 3.47
CA LYS A 64 4.79 5.31 4.36
C LYS A 64 4.69 4.91 5.83
N GLU A 65 5.75 5.16 6.59
CA GLU A 65 5.74 5.09 8.04
C GLU A 65 4.85 6.20 8.59
N ASP A 66 4.05 5.87 9.59
CA ASP A 66 3.19 6.85 10.25
C ASP A 66 4.08 7.76 11.10
N GLU A 67 3.99 9.09 10.95
CA GLU A 67 4.66 10.02 11.86
C GLU A 67 4.22 9.70 13.31
N SER A 68 5.18 9.42 14.19
CA SER A 68 5.00 8.72 15.48
C SER A 68 3.97 9.30 16.44
N ASP A 69 3.62 10.57 16.27
CA ASP A 69 2.77 11.30 17.21
C ASP A 69 1.33 11.49 16.67
N THR A 70 1.03 10.94 15.49
CA THR A 70 -0.28 11.12 14.86
C THR A 70 -1.15 9.88 15.01
N ILE A 71 -2.23 10.02 15.78
CA ILE A 71 -3.23 8.97 15.93
C ILE A 71 -4.28 9.13 14.83
N TRP A 72 -4.41 8.08 14.00
CA TRP A 72 -5.46 7.97 12.98
C TRP A 72 -6.55 7.03 13.50
N VAL A 73 -7.79 7.49 13.54
CA VAL A 73 -8.94 6.67 13.96
C VAL A 73 -9.90 6.46 12.80
N GLN A 74 -10.60 5.33 12.79
CA GLN A 74 -11.67 5.07 11.82
C GLN A 74 -12.64 6.26 11.74
N ALA A 75 -12.79 6.84 10.55
CA ALA A 75 -13.79 7.88 10.36
C ALA A 75 -15.20 7.29 10.46
N LYS A 76 -16.09 8.02 11.12
CA LYS A 76 -17.52 7.69 11.23
C LYS A 76 -18.34 8.70 10.44
N ALA A 77 -19.31 8.21 9.67
CA ALA A 77 -20.27 9.08 8.98
C ALA A 77 -20.96 10.00 10.01
N GLY A 78 -21.09 11.29 9.67
CA GLY A 78 -21.66 12.32 10.54
C GLY A 78 -20.70 12.93 11.57
N ALA A 79 -19.54 12.32 11.85
CA ALA A 79 -18.52 12.87 12.75
C ALA A 79 -17.40 13.67 12.03
N LEU A 80 -17.44 13.67 10.69
CA LEU A 80 -16.52 14.41 9.83
C LEU A 80 -17.05 15.81 9.55
N ILE A 81 -16.16 16.81 9.59
CA ILE A 81 -16.46 18.19 9.23
C ILE A 81 -15.50 18.70 8.14
N VAL A 82 -15.93 19.71 7.39
CA VAL A 82 -15.04 20.40 6.43
C VAL A 82 -13.85 20.98 7.19
N GLY A 83 -12.65 20.73 6.68
CA GLY A 83 -11.40 21.15 7.30
C GLY A 83 -10.72 20.09 8.16
N ASP A 84 -11.37 18.96 8.48
CA ASP A 84 -10.72 17.83 9.14
C ASP A 84 -9.54 17.28 8.32
N TYR A 85 -8.48 16.88 9.01
CA TYR A 85 -7.38 16.11 8.43
C TYR A 85 -7.75 14.63 8.40
N VAL A 86 -7.63 14.05 7.22
CA VAL A 86 -7.97 12.65 6.96
C VAL A 86 -6.88 11.96 6.18
N ARG A 87 -6.79 10.65 6.39
CA ARG A 87 -5.96 9.74 5.62
C ARG A 87 -6.86 8.70 4.98
N VAL A 88 -6.61 8.37 3.72
CA VAL A 88 -7.22 7.20 3.09
C VAL A 88 -6.57 5.97 3.70
N LYS A 89 -7.35 4.98 4.12
CA LYS A 89 -6.77 3.74 4.67
C LYS A 89 -5.76 3.14 3.69
N LYS A 90 -4.71 2.51 4.23
CA LYS A 90 -3.66 1.88 3.43
C LYS A 90 -4.18 0.74 2.54
N ASP A 91 -5.37 0.24 2.81
CA ASP A 91 -6.04 -0.86 2.11
C ASP A 91 -7.49 -0.50 1.67
N ALA A 92 -7.82 0.80 1.56
CA ALA A 92 -9.17 1.25 1.22
C ALA A 92 -9.68 0.69 -0.13
N PHE A 93 -8.77 0.54 -1.09
CA PHE A 93 -9.07 0.07 -2.45
C PHE A 93 -8.16 -1.09 -2.84
N SER A 94 -8.73 -2.07 -3.57
CA SER A 94 -8.03 -3.25 -4.08
C SER A 94 -7.85 -3.25 -5.60
N HIS A 95 -8.47 -2.30 -6.31
CA HIS A 95 -8.48 -2.23 -7.78
C HIS A 95 -7.82 -0.95 -8.29
N GLN A 96 -7.07 -1.05 -9.39
CA GLN A 96 -6.51 0.11 -10.09
C GLN A 96 -7.60 0.85 -10.88
N PRO A 97 -7.54 2.19 -11.00
CA PRO A 97 -6.49 3.09 -10.52
C PRO A 97 -6.68 3.52 -9.05
N ALA A 98 -7.74 3.08 -8.38
CA ALA A 98 -8.13 3.58 -7.06
C ALA A 98 -7.11 3.27 -5.95
N THR A 99 -6.34 2.19 -6.07
CA THR A 99 -5.22 1.86 -5.16
C THR A 99 -4.19 2.97 -5.03
N ALA A 100 -4.04 3.84 -6.03
CA ALA A 100 -3.15 5.00 -5.97
C ALA A 100 -3.56 6.04 -4.91
N HIS A 101 -4.78 5.93 -4.36
CA HIS A 101 -5.26 6.79 -3.28
C HIS A 101 -5.00 6.23 -1.88
N ASN A 102 -4.69 4.94 -1.74
CA ASN A 102 -4.44 4.31 -0.45
C ASN A 102 -3.29 5.02 0.30
N GLY A 103 -3.46 5.24 1.59
CA GLY A 103 -2.46 5.89 2.45
C GLY A 103 -2.30 7.41 2.25
N ARG A 104 -2.93 8.00 1.24
CA ARG A 104 -2.80 9.45 0.99
C ARG A 104 -3.50 10.28 2.05
N GLU A 105 -2.84 11.35 2.44
CA GLU A 105 -3.32 12.31 3.42
C GLU A 105 -3.84 13.57 2.76
N GLY A 106 -4.88 14.15 3.35
CA GLY A 106 -5.49 15.35 2.83
C GLY A 106 -6.43 16.00 3.83
N ARG A 107 -7.15 17.00 3.31
CA ARG A 107 -8.13 17.78 4.06
C ARG A 107 -9.49 17.68 3.41
N ILE A 108 -10.54 17.55 4.23
CA ILE A 108 -11.92 17.58 3.73
C ILE A 108 -12.24 18.99 3.23
N VAL A 109 -12.65 19.12 1.97
CA VAL A 109 -13.04 20.40 1.36
C VAL A 109 -14.56 20.54 1.17
N ALA A 110 -15.29 19.43 1.10
CA ALA A 110 -16.75 19.45 1.01
C ALA A 110 -17.35 18.14 1.55
N LEU A 111 -18.58 18.25 2.05
CA LEU A 111 -19.43 17.13 2.47
C LEU A 111 -20.77 17.27 1.76
N ARG A 112 -21.23 16.23 1.06
CA ARG A 112 -22.51 16.24 0.33
C ARG A 112 -23.23 14.91 0.47
N TYR A 113 -24.34 14.87 1.20
CA TYR A 113 -25.21 13.69 1.30
C TYR A 113 -24.47 12.37 1.62
N GLY A 114 -23.40 12.43 2.42
CA GLY A 114 -22.54 11.28 2.75
C GLY A 114 -21.28 11.15 1.90
N ASP A 115 -21.20 11.81 0.76
CA ASP A 115 -19.96 11.93 -0.03
C ASP A 115 -18.99 12.91 0.63
N ILE A 116 -17.74 12.48 0.79
CA ILE A 116 -16.67 13.28 1.38
C ILE A 116 -15.66 13.62 0.28
N TYR A 117 -15.40 14.90 0.08
CA TYR A 117 -14.45 15.36 -0.91
C TYR A 117 -13.14 15.73 -0.20
N VAL A 118 -12.07 15.00 -0.51
CA VAL A 118 -10.75 15.16 0.10
C VAL A 118 -9.78 15.78 -0.91
N LYS A 119 -9.10 16.84 -0.52
CA LYS A 119 -7.98 17.42 -1.26
C LYS A 119 -6.67 16.93 -0.63
N TYR A 120 -5.85 16.20 -1.38
CA TYR A 120 -4.59 15.65 -0.86
C TYR A 120 -3.46 16.68 -0.80
N ASN A 121 -2.54 16.48 0.13
CA ASN A 121 -1.43 17.40 0.41
C ASN A 121 -0.31 17.34 -0.67
N ASP A 122 -0.21 16.23 -1.39
CA ASP A 122 0.81 15.93 -2.40
C ASP A 122 0.41 16.32 -3.84
N PHE A 123 -0.83 16.81 -4.05
CA PHE A 123 -1.23 17.37 -5.34
C PHE A 123 -0.73 18.81 -5.48
N ALA A 124 0.17 19.05 -6.43
CA ALA A 124 0.46 20.41 -6.91
C ALA A 124 -0.85 21.07 -7.39
N PRO A 125 -1.07 22.37 -7.10
CA PRO A 125 -2.30 23.06 -7.46
C PRO A 125 -2.36 23.29 -8.97
N THR A 126 -2.84 22.31 -9.72
CA THR A 126 -3.40 22.55 -11.05
C THR A 126 -4.80 23.14 -10.85
N THR A 127 -4.99 24.35 -11.36
CA THR A 127 -6.22 25.16 -11.35
C THR A 127 -7.52 24.34 -11.38
N GLY A 128 -8.24 24.31 -10.26
CA GLY A 128 -9.51 23.59 -10.08
C GLY A 128 -9.71 23.03 -8.66
N MET A 129 -10.94 22.59 -8.34
CA MET A 129 -11.22 21.76 -7.17
C MET A 129 -10.72 20.32 -7.44
N ASN A 130 -9.43 20.07 -7.22
CA ASN A 130 -8.84 18.72 -7.28
C ASN A 130 -9.15 17.97 -5.97
N SER A 131 -10.42 17.63 -5.76
CA SER A 131 -10.84 16.81 -4.63
C SER A 131 -11.39 15.48 -5.11
N VAL A 132 -10.96 14.40 -4.46
CA VAL A 132 -11.43 13.05 -4.76
C VAL A 132 -12.55 12.68 -3.81
N ARG A 133 -13.55 11.98 -4.35
CA ARG A 133 -14.71 11.51 -3.58
C ARG A 133 -14.35 10.24 -2.81
N HIS A 134 -14.69 10.24 -1.52
CA HIS A 134 -14.52 9.14 -0.59
C HIS A 134 -15.79 8.90 0.22
N THR A 135 -15.89 7.70 0.79
CA THR A 135 -16.84 7.38 1.84
C THR A 135 -16.13 7.37 3.20
N ALA A 136 -16.89 7.51 4.30
CA ALA A 136 -16.30 7.56 5.63
C ALA A 136 -15.53 6.27 5.97
N GLU A 137 -15.97 5.12 5.45
CA GLU A 137 -15.36 3.81 5.69
C GLU A 137 -13.96 3.70 5.08
N SER A 138 -13.70 4.44 4.00
CA SER A 138 -12.40 4.49 3.31
C SER A 138 -11.39 5.43 3.97
N LEU A 139 -11.81 6.18 4.99
CA LEU A 139 -11.02 7.23 5.63
C LEU A 139 -10.72 6.93 7.10
N GLU A 140 -9.64 7.52 7.56
CA GLU A 140 -9.27 7.66 8.95
C GLU A 140 -9.16 9.16 9.25
N LYS A 141 -9.68 9.60 10.39
CA LYS A 141 -9.58 10.97 10.85
C LYS A 141 -8.40 11.10 11.79
N ARG A 142 -7.63 12.18 11.63
CA ARG A 142 -6.57 12.56 12.57
C ARG A 142 -7.20 12.98 13.90
N VAL A 143 -6.71 12.41 14.99
CA VAL A 143 -7.06 12.82 16.36
C VAL A 143 -5.79 13.29 17.06
N GLN A 144 -5.90 14.41 17.76
CA GLN A 144 -4.90 14.93 18.68
C GLN A 144 -5.34 14.64 20.11
#